data_AF-A0A9D2S2M0-F1
#
_entry.id   AF-A0A9D2S2M0-F1
#
_cell.length_a   1.000
_cell.length_b   1.000
_cell.length_c   1.000
_cell.angle_alpha   90.00
_cell.angle_beta   90.00
_cell.angle_gamma   90.00
#
_symmetry.space_group_name_H-M   'P 1'
#
loop_
_entity.id
_entity.type
_entity.pdbx_description
1 polymer ?
#
loop_
_entity_poly.entity_id
_entity_poly.type
_entity_poly.pdbx_seq_one_letter_code
_entity_poly.pdbx_strand_id
1 'polypeptide(L)' 'MYFYRSKKQKLYDPELGQHVSFGIGVWKPFAAAPVLFIPDVSSDGKAVRRLALRCTLCQLDPLHLWDVVEDFIG' A
#
# COMPACT_ATOMS: atom_id res chain seq x y z
N MET A 1 4.77 -12.68 -11.54
CA MET A 1 4.45 -11.26 -11.74
C MET A 1 3.57 -10.78 -10.61
N TYR A 2 3.88 -9.64 -10.03
CA TYR A 2 3.12 -9.03 -8.94
C TYR A 2 2.51 -7.69 -9.38
N PHE A 3 1.30 -7.41 -8.91
CA PHE A 3 0.60 -6.16 -9.16
C PHE A 3 0.35 -5.44 -7.85
N TYR A 4 0.91 -4.25 -7.71
CA TYR A 4 0.76 -3.42 -6.53
C TYR A 4 -0.31 -2.36 -6.76
N ARG A 5 -1.16 -2.12 -5.76
CA ARG A 5 -2.23 -1.13 -5.84
C ARG A 5 -2.40 -0.42 -4.50
N SER A 6 -2.68 0.89 -4.57
CA SER A 6 -3.14 1.67 -3.42
C SER A 6 -4.60 1.34 -3.11
N LYS A 7 -4.95 1.20 -1.82
CA LYS A 7 -6.33 0.99 -1.36
C LYS A 7 -6.71 2.08 -0.36
N LYS A 8 -7.75 2.85 -0.69
CA LYS A 8 -8.33 3.85 0.23
C LYS A 8 -8.99 3.16 1.41
N GLN A 9 -8.74 3.69 2.60
CA GLN A 9 -9.28 3.21 3.87
C GLN A 9 -9.93 4.38 4.60
N LYS A 10 -11.03 4.10 5.30
CA LYS A 10 -11.57 4.97 6.34
C LYS A 10 -11.21 4.32 7.66
N LEU A 11 -10.40 5.01 8.45
CA LEU A 11 -9.90 4.52 9.73
C LEU A 11 -10.45 5.41 10.84
N TYR A 12 -10.47 4.86 12.04
CA TYR A 12 -10.82 5.59 13.25
C TYR A 12 -9.64 5.53 14.19
N ASP A 13 -9.19 6.69 14.63
CA ASP A 13 -8.20 6.84 15.68
C ASP A 13 -8.88 7.54 16.88
N PRO A 14 -8.65 7.11 18.14
CA PRO A 14 -9.29 7.72 19.30
C PRO A 14 -8.96 9.21 19.49
N GLU A 15 -7.80 9.67 19.03
CA GLU A 15 -7.33 11.06 19.21
C GLU A 15 -7.71 11.93 18.01
N LEU A 16 -7.60 11.40 16.78
CA LEU A 16 -7.88 12.12 15.53
C LEU A 16 -9.31 11.95 15.01
N GLY A 17 -10.06 10.98 15.53
CA GLY A 17 -11.37 10.59 15.03
C GLY A 17 -11.31 9.86 13.68
N GLN A 18 -12.38 9.99 12.89
CA GLN A 18 -12.44 9.38 11.56
C GLN A 18 -11.51 10.11 10.58
N HIS A 19 -10.61 9.37 9.95
CA HIS A 19 -9.72 9.90 8.92
C HIS A 19 -9.61 8.96 7.72
N VAL A 20 -9.10 9.51 6.62
CA VAL A 20 -8.84 8.78 5.40
C VAL A 20 -7.36 8.51 5.29
N SER A 21 -7.03 7.25 5.07
CA SER A 21 -5.67 6.81 4.78
C SER A 21 -5.65 5.89 3.56
N PHE A 22 -4.47 5.60 3.05
CA PHE A 22 -4.25 4.75 1.90
C PHE A 22 -3.20 3.71 2.25
N GLY A 23 -3.59 2.43 2.17
CA GLY A 23 -2.67 1.30 2.27
C GLY A 23 -2.16 0.86 0.90
N ILE A 24 -1.17 -0.03 0.88
CA ILE A 24 -0.63 -0.66 -0.31
C ILE A 24 -0.78 -2.18 -0.23
N GLY A 25 -1.25 -2.79 -1.31
CA GLY A 25 -1.34 -4.25 -1.41
C GLY A 25 -0.67 -4.78 -2.66
N VAL A 26 -0.37 -6.07 -2.63
CA VAL A 26 0.18 -6.83 -3.76
C VAL A 26 -0.68 -8.04 -4.07
N TRP A 27 -0.99 -8.23 -5.35
CA TRP A 27 -1.80 -9.34 -5.87
C TRP A 27 -1.03 -10.15 -6.90
N LYS A 28 -1.31 -11.46 -6.94
CA LYS A 28 -1.00 -12.29 -8.10
C LYS A 28 -2.06 -12.07 -9.20
N PRO A 29 -1.73 -12.35 -10.48
CA PRO A 29 -2.71 -12.34 -11.55
C PRO A 29 -3.93 -13.18 -11.17
N PHE A 30 -5.13 -12.66 -11.43
CA PHE A 30 -6.42 -13.33 -11.18
C PHE A 30 -6.73 -13.67 -9.71
N ALA A 31 -5.91 -13.23 -8.75
CA ALA A 31 -6.21 -13.42 -7.33
C ALA A 31 -7.25 -12.40 -6.83
N ALA A 32 -8.29 -12.89 -6.15
CA ALA A 32 -9.29 -12.03 -5.51
C ALA A 32 -8.73 -11.35 -4.24
N ALA A 33 -7.87 -12.05 -3.51
CA ALA A 33 -7.25 -11.56 -2.28
C ALA A 33 -5.78 -11.14 -2.51
N PRO A 34 -5.28 -10.13 -1.78
CA PRO A 34 -3.87 -9.77 -1.82
C PRO A 34 -3.01 -10.87 -1.20
N VAL A 35 -1.79 -11.02 -1.71
CA VAL A 35 -0.72 -11.83 -1.09
C VAL A 35 -0.26 -11.16 0.20
N LEU A 36 -0.12 -9.84 0.17
CA LEU A 36 0.24 -9.01 1.31
C LEU A 36 -0.47 -7.66 1.18
N PHE A 37 -0.91 -7.11 2.31
CA PHE A 37 -1.51 -5.78 2.38
C PHE A 37 -0.98 -5.06 3.62
N ILE A 38 -0.39 -3.88 3.41
CA ILE A 38 0.05 -2.98 4.47
C ILE A 38 -0.98 -1.84 4.54
N PRO A 39 -1.76 -1.75 5.64
CA PRO A 39 -2.71 -0.67 5.83
C PRO A 39 -2.02 0.64 6.21
N ASP A 40 -2.75 1.74 6.13
CA ASP A 40 -2.41 3.01 6.78
C ASP A 40 -1.00 3.56 6.44
N VAL A 41 -0.62 3.54 5.16
CA VAL A 41 0.72 3.97 4.73
C VAL A 41 0.83 5.49 4.66
N SER A 42 -0.21 6.19 4.20
CA SER A 42 -0.23 7.65 4.13
C SER A 42 -1.62 8.20 3.86
N SER A 43 -1.86 9.45 4.28
CA SER A 43 -3.02 10.24 3.87
C SER A 43 -2.92 10.76 2.43
N ASP A 44 -1.73 10.84 1.82
CA ASP A 44 -1.56 11.19 0.40
C ASP A 44 -1.70 9.96 -0.51
N GLY A 45 -2.93 9.71 -0.96
CA GLY A 45 -3.22 8.62 -1.89
C GLY A 45 -2.50 8.73 -3.25
N LYS A 46 -2.11 9.92 -3.71
CA LYS A 46 -1.33 10.05 -4.96
C LYS A 46 0.10 9.53 -4.75
N ALA A 47 0.70 9.79 -3.59
CA ALA A 47 2.01 9.26 -3.24
C ALA A 47 2.00 7.73 -3.15
N VAL A 48 1.04 7.13 -2.44
CA VAL A 48 0.91 5.66 -2.33
C VAL A 48 0.65 5.02 -3.69
N ARG A 49 -0.13 5.66 -4.57
CA ARG A 49 -0.34 5.16 -5.94
C ARG A 49 0.95 5.20 -6.78
N ARG A 50 1.76 6.25 -6.66
CA ARG A 50 3.08 6.33 -7.33
C ARG A 50 4.03 5.27 -6.81
N LEU A 51 4.05 5.03 -5.49
CA LEU A 51 4.82 3.95 -4.88
C LEU A 51 4.41 2.59 -5.44
N ALA A 52 3.11 2.27 -5.43
CA ALA A 52 2.57 1.03 -5.97
C ALA A 52 2.90 0.85 -7.47
N LEU A 53 2.84 1.93 -8.26
CA LEU A 53 3.24 1.86 -9.67
C LEU A 53 4.72 1.50 -9.80
N ARG A 54 5.62 2.13 -9.03
CA ARG A 54 7.05 1.79 -9.02
C ARG A 54 7.29 0.34 -8.60
N CYS A 55 6.66 -0.14 -7.53
CA CYS A 55 6.76 -1.54 -7.09
C CYS A 55 6.30 -2.51 -8.17
N THR A 56 5.23 -2.17 -8.91
CA THR A 56 4.75 -2.99 -10.03
C THR A 56 5.74 -2.98 -11.19
N LEU A 57 6.26 -1.83 -11.60
CA LEU A 57 7.18 -1.72 -12.73
C LEU A 57 8.51 -2.41 -12.46
N CYS A 58 9.04 -2.29 -11.23
CA CYS A 58 10.28 -2.93 -10.82
C CYS A 58 10.09 -4.40 -10.40
N GLN A 59 8.86 -4.93 -10.44
CA GLN A 59 8.54 -6.29 -9.97
C GLN A 59 9.11 -6.58 -8.58
N LEU A 60 8.86 -5.68 -7.63
CA LEU A 60 9.29 -5.84 -6.24
C LEU A 60 8.86 -7.22 -5.71
N ASP A 61 9.72 -7.86 -4.93
CA ASP A 61 9.33 -9.06 -4.18
C ASP A 61 8.45 -8.64 -2.98
N PRO A 62 7.26 -9.23 -2.77
CA PRO A 62 6.43 -8.97 -1.60
C PRO A 62 7.16 -9.01 -0.25
N LEU A 63 8.23 -9.79 -0.12
CA LEU A 63 9.05 -9.86 1.10
C LEU A 63 9.64 -8.49 1.49
N HIS A 64 9.99 -7.66 0.51
CA HIS A 64 10.61 -6.34 0.70
C HIS A 64 9.60 -5.19 0.72
N LEU A 65 8.30 -5.49 0.66
CA LEU A 65 7.29 -4.43 0.64
C LEU A 65 7.26 -3.61 1.94
N TRP A 66 7.56 -4.24 3.07
CA TRP A 66 7.63 -3.55 4.35
C TRP A 66 8.79 -2.55 4.37
N ASP A 67 10.00 -2.98 4.02
CA ASP A 67 11.19 -2.12 3.94
C ASP A 67 10.94 -0.89 3.05
N VAL A 68 10.33 -1.10 1.88
CA VAL A 68 9.99 -0.01 0.94
C VAL A 68 8.93 0.95 1.50
N VAL A 69 8.01 0.46 2.33
CA VAL A 69 7.01 1.31 2.99
C VAL A 69 7.67 2.11 4.12
N GLU A 70 8.55 1.52 4.92
CA GLU A 70 9.31 2.23 5.95
C GLU A 70 10.15 3.36 5.33
N ASP A 71 10.92 3.06 4.28
CA ASP A 71 11.70 4.05 3.53
C ASP A 71 10.84 5.18 2.94
N PHE A 72 9.58 4.88 2.61
CA PHE A 72 8.64 5.85 2.07
C PHE A 72 8.07 6.80 3.13
N ILE A 73 7.85 6.29 4.34
CA ILE A 73 7.27 7.08 5.44
C ILE A 73 8.34 8.03 6.04
N GLY A 74 9.58 7.56 6.16
CA GLY A 74 10.74 8.38 6.54
C GLY A 74 10.85 8.64 8.04
#